data_AF-A0A060Z5V9-F1
#
_entry.id   AF-A0A060Z5V9-F1
#
_cell.length_a   1.000
_cell.length_b   1.000
_cell.length_c   1.000
_cell.angle_alpha   90.00
_cell.angle_beta   90.00
_cell.angle_gamma   90.00
#
_symmetry.space_group_name_H-M   'P 1'
#
loop_
_entity.id
_entity.type
_entity.pdbx_description
1 polymer ?
#
loop_
_entity_poly.entity_id
_entity_poly.type
_entity_poly.pdbx_seq_one_letter_code
_entity_poly.pdbx_strand_id
1 'polypeptide(L)'
;MRDDEGTEYSAKKYAVTTTLVENPTEMEAQYTLTRAQRVRAAMFPETLVEGEAVLSTQTDPGQQTNVQRLAEPSQLLKTAIVHLINYQDDAELATRAVPELTKLLADDDAVTNL
;
A
#
# COMPACT_ATOMS: atom_id res chain seq x y z
N MET A 1 -10.87 28.44 5.06
CA MET A 1 -10.48 27.51 3.98
C MET A 1 -9.75 26.39 4.69
N ARG A 2 -10.41 25.25 5.00
CA ARG A 2 -10.44 23.99 4.21
C ARG A 2 -9.03 23.62 3.71
N ASP A 3 -8.49 22.43 3.96
CA ASP A 3 -9.03 21.09 3.64
C ASP A 3 -8.51 20.09 4.71
N ASP A 4 -9.28 19.32 5.48
CA ASP A 4 -10.10 18.14 5.17
C ASP A 4 -9.52 17.22 4.07
N GLU A 5 -8.47 16.47 4.40
CA GLU A 5 -8.03 15.31 3.62
C GLU A 5 -8.38 14.04 4.40
N GLY A 6 -9.67 13.69 4.35
CA GLY A 6 -10.16 12.42 4.83
C GLY A 6 -9.52 11.30 4.02
N THR A 7 -8.85 10.37 4.71
CA THR A 7 -8.36 9.12 4.16
C THR A 7 -9.55 8.41 3.50
N GLU A 8 -9.69 8.55 2.19
CA GLU A 8 -10.75 7.93 1.42
C GLU A 8 -10.46 6.43 1.37
N TYR A 9 -11.01 5.70 2.34
CA TYR A 9 -10.98 4.25 2.39
C TYR A 9 -11.65 3.74 1.10
N SER A 10 -10.80 3.37 0.15
CA SER A 10 -11.10 2.90 -1.19
C SER A 10 -12.44 2.17 -1.27
N ALA A 11 -13.46 2.88 -1.77
CA ALA A 11 -14.71 2.25 -2.20
C ALA A 11 -14.35 1.20 -3.25
N LYS A 12 -14.78 -0.06 -3.06
CA LYS A 12 -14.38 -1.18 -3.91
C LYS A 12 -14.74 -0.88 -5.38
N LYS A 13 -13.74 -0.55 -6.19
CA LYS A 13 -13.87 -0.21 -7.63
C LYS A 13 -14.17 -1.42 -8.53
N TYR A 14 -14.43 -2.58 -7.94
CA TYR A 14 -14.55 -3.86 -8.63
C TYR A 14 -15.61 -4.75 -7.99
N ALA A 15 -16.23 -5.60 -8.82
CA ALA A 15 -17.22 -6.56 -8.37
C ALA A 15 -16.56 -7.85 -7.89
N VAL A 16 -17.04 -8.40 -6.78
CA VAL A 16 -16.61 -9.72 -6.28
C VAL A 16 -17.67 -10.73 -6.71
N THR A 17 -17.26 -11.75 -7.47
CA THR A 17 -18.16 -12.81 -7.97
C THR A 17 -17.80 -14.16 -7.35
N THR A 18 -18.80 -14.89 -6.86
CA THR A 18 -18.63 -16.25 -6.33
C THR A 18 -19.17 -17.25 -7.35
N THR A 19 -18.35 -18.23 -7.76
CA THR A 19 -18.77 -19.31 -8.68
C THR A 19 -18.89 -20.62 -7.92
N LEU A 20 -20.03 -21.30 -8.07
CA LEU A 20 -20.24 -22.69 -7.63
C LEU A 20 -19.78 -23.61 -8.77
N VAL A 21 -18.72 -24.39 -8.56
CA VAL A 21 -18.19 -25.33 -9.55
C VAL A 21 -18.36 -26.75 -9.01
N GLU A 22 -19.05 -27.62 -9.76
CA GLU A 22 -19.41 -28.98 -9.32
C GLU A 22 -18.24 -29.99 -9.44
N ASN A 23 -17.25 -29.73 -10.29
CA ASN A 23 -16.07 -30.57 -10.46
C ASN A 23 -14.83 -29.99 -9.74
N PRO A 24 -14.17 -30.76 -8.86
CA PRO A 24 -12.97 -30.31 -8.14
C PRO A 24 -11.80 -29.90 -9.06
N THR A 25 -11.60 -30.63 -10.15
CA THR A 25 -10.51 -30.38 -11.12
C THR A 25 -10.72 -29.10 -11.92
N GLU A 26 -11.96 -28.82 -12.33
CA GLU A 26 -12.33 -27.58 -13.03
C GLU A 26 -12.22 -26.38 -12.10
N MET A 27 -12.57 -26.55 -10.82
CA MET A 27 -12.46 -25.52 -9.79
C MET A 27 -10.99 -25.12 -9.56
N GLU A 28 -10.08 -26.09 -9.45
CA GLU A 28 -8.65 -25.82 -9.26
C GLU A 28 -8.02 -25.12 -10.47
N ALA A 29 -8.41 -25.51 -11.68
CA ALA A 29 -8.00 -24.84 -12.91
C ALA A 29 -8.48 -23.37 -12.91
N GLN A 30 -9.74 -23.12 -12.56
CA GLN A 30 -10.28 -21.76 -12.49
C GLN A 30 -9.60 -20.90 -11.43
N TYR A 31 -9.29 -21.45 -10.25
CA TYR A 31 -8.54 -20.72 -9.22
C TYR A 31 -7.12 -20.38 -9.63
N THR A 32 -6.48 -21.25 -10.41
CA THR A 32 -5.14 -21.01 -10.95
C THR A 32 -5.18 -19.90 -11.99
N LEU A 33 -6.13 -19.94 -12.93
CA LEU A 33 -6.31 -18.92 -13.96
C LEU A 33 -6.59 -17.52 -13.38
N THR A 34 -7.36 -17.44 -12.29
CA THR A 34 -7.77 -16.17 -11.67
C THR A 34 -6.87 -15.73 -10.50
N ARG A 35 -5.82 -16.49 -10.17
CA ARG A 35 -4.94 -16.21 -9.02
C ARG A 35 -4.27 -14.84 -9.12
N ALA A 36 -3.67 -14.55 -10.27
CA ALA A 36 -2.95 -13.29 -10.49
C ALA A 36 -3.90 -12.09 -10.34
N GLN A 37 -5.13 -12.21 -10.85
CA GLN A 37 -6.15 -11.18 -10.76
C GLN A 37 -6.53 -10.90 -9.30
N ARG A 38 -6.75 -11.94 -8.47
CA ARG A 38 -7.03 -11.77 -7.03
C ARG A 38 -5.88 -11.09 -6.28
N VAL A 39 -4.64 -11.50 -6.55
CA VAL A 39 -3.46 -10.93 -5.90
C VAL A 39 -3.29 -9.46 -6.31
N ARG A 40 -3.45 -9.16 -7.60
CA ARG A 40 -3.42 -7.80 -8.14
C ARG A 40 -4.49 -6.93 -7.50
N ALA A 41 -5.73 -7.42 -7.40
CA ALA A 41 -6.82 -6.70 -6.77
C ALA A 41 -6.55 -6.36 -5.29
N ALA A 42 -5.79 -7.20 -4.59
CA ALA A 42 -5.43 -6.99 -3.20
C ALA A 42 -4.24 -6.04 -3.01
N MET A 43 -3.18 -6.15 -3.82
CA MET A 43 -1.95 -5.36 -3.63
C MET A 43 -1.90 -4.07 -4.48
N PHE A 44 -2.54 -4.07 -5.64
CA PHE A 44 -2.50 -2.99 -6.64
C PHE A 44 -3.92 -2.65 -7.14
N PRO A 45 -4.87 -2.33 -6.24
CA PRO A 45 -6.26 -2.07 -6.61
C PRO A 45 -6.40 -0.91 -7.61
N GLU A 46 -5.47 0.04 -7.61
CA GLU A 46 -5.41 1.17 -8.56
C GLU A 46 -5.16 0.74 -10.01
N THR A 47 -4.73 -0.50 -10.23
CA THR A 47 -4.45 -1.03 -11.57
C THR A 47 -5.63 -1.76 -12.19
N LEU A 48 -6.70 -2.02 -11.42
CA LEU A 48 -7.90 -2.67 -11.94
C LEU A 48 -8.70 -1.72 -12.83
N VAL A 49 -9.32 -2.27 -13.86
CA VAL A 49 -10.25 -1.52 -14.71
C VAL A 49 -11.60 -1.44 -13.98
N GLU A 50 -12.28 -0.29 -14.08
CA GLU A 50 -13.62 -0.14 -13.51
C GLU A 50 -14.57 -1.18 -14.11
N GLY A 51 -15.32 -1.88 -13.25
CA GLY A 51 -16.21 -2.96 -13.68
C GLY A 51 -15.53 -4.31 -13.92
N GLU A 52 -14.22 -4.43 -13.71
CA GLU A 52 -13.53 -5.73 -13.74
C GLU A 52 -14.04 -6.63 -12.60
N ALA A 53 -14.45 -7.86 -12.93
CA ALA A 53 -14.94 -8.83 -11.96
C ALA A 53 -13.80 -9.70 -11.44
N VAL A 54 -13.66 -9.76 -10.11
CA VAL A 54 -12.64 -10.57 -9.43
C VAL A 54 -13.32 -11.76 -8.77
N LEU A 55 -12.84 -12.96 -9.09
CA LEU A 55 -13.38 -14.18 -8.51
C LEU A 55 -13.03 -14.29 -7.03
N SER A 56 -14.02 -14.55 -6.17
CA SER A 56 -13.82 -14.82 -4.75
C SER A 56 -13.43 -16.27 -4.49
N THR A 57 -12.57 -16.51 -3.50
CA THR A 57 -12.30 -17.86 -2.95
C THR A 57 -12.90 -18.04 -1.56
N GLN A 58 -13.83 -17.17 -1.17
CA GLN A 58 -14.44 -17.19 0.15
C GLN A 58 -15.42 -18.36 0.26
N THR A 59 -15.17 -19.24 1.23
CA THR A 59 -16.02 -20.41 1.52
C THR A 59 -17.04 -20.13 2.62
N ASP A 60 -16.71 -19.25 3.57
CA ASP A 60 -17.57 -18.78 4.65
C ASP A 60 -17.69 -17.24 4.59
N PRO A 61 -18.90 -16.67 4.39
CA PRO A 61 -19.11 -15.23 4.38
C PRO A 61 -18.66 -14.51 5.65
N GLY A 62 -18.64 -15.18 6.80
CA GLY A 62 -18.20 -14.63 8.08
C GLY A 62 -16.68 -14.56 8.24
N GLN A 63 -15.91 -15.18 7.33
CA GLN A 63 -14.46 -15.29 7.41
C GLN A 63 -13.79 -14.64 6.20
N GLN A 64 -12.82 -13.76 6.46
CA GLN A 64 -11.98 -13.22 5.40
C GLN A 64 -10.97 -14.26 4.92
N THR A 65 -10.76 -14.31 3.60
CA THR A 65 -9.67 -15.08 2.99
C THR A 65 -8.31 -14.49 3.36
N ASN A 66 -7.24 -15.29 3.25
CA ASN A 66 -5.88 -14.79 3.46
C ASN A 66 -5.52 -13.61 2.55
N VAL A 67 -5.98 -13.61 1.30
CA VAL A 67 -5.76 -12.51 0.35
C VAL A 67 -6.45 -11.23 0.82
N GLN A 68 -7.67 -11.32 1.33
CA GLN A 68 -8.39 -10.18 1.89
C GLN A 68 -7.72 -9.63 3.15
N ARG A 69 -7.30 -10.51 4.08
CA ARG A 69 -6.60 -10.13 5.32
C ARG A 69 -5.25 -9.44 5.05
N LEU A 70 -4.57 -9.82 3.97
CA LEU A 70 -3.26 -9.28 3.61
C LEU A 70 -3.32 -8.05 2.69
N ALA A 71 -4.49 -7.70 2.15
CA ALA A 71 -4.64 -6.60 1.19
C ALA A 71 -4.11 -5.27 1.77
N GLU A 72 -4.67 -4.80 2.88
CA GLU A 72 -4.26 -3.55 3.53
C GLU A 72 -2.77 -3.52 3.95
N PRO A 73 -2.24 -4.49 4.72
CA PRO A 73 -0.83 -4.44 5.12
C PRO A 73 0.14 -4.52 3.93
N SER A 74 -0.23 -5.21 2.84
CA SER A 74 0.58 -5.25 1.62
C SER A 74 0.59 -3.91 0.87
N GLN A 75 -0.53 -3.19 0.85
CA GLN A 75 -0.61 -1.85 0.25
C GLN A 75 0.19 -0.83 1.06
N LEU A 76 0.10 -0.87 2.40
CA LEU A 76 0.92 -0.02 3.27
C LEU A 76 2.42 -0.26 3.04
N LEU A 77 2.83 -1.51 2.94
CA LEU A 77 4.22 -1.86 2.64
C LEU A 77 4.66 -1.34 1.26
N LYS A 78 3.84 -1.52 0.22
CA LYS A 78 4.09 -0.98 -1.12
C LYS A 78 4.29 0.55 -1.06
N THR A 79 3.38 1.27 -0.41
CA THR A 79 3.46 2.73 -0.30
C THR A 79 4.72 3.18 0.43
N ALA A 80 5.06 2.54 1.55
CA ALA A 80 6.28 2.84 2.28
C ALA A 80 7.55 2.63 1.43
N ILE A 81 7.59 1.55 0.64
CA ILE A 81 8.71 1.27 -0.28
C ILE A 81 8.78 2.33 -1.39
N VAL A 82 7.64 2.73 -1.97
CA VAL A 82 7.60 3.78 -3.00
C VAL A 82 8.12 5.12 -2.46
N HIS A 83 7.70 5.50 -1.24
CA HIS A 83 8.22 6.70 -0.59
C HIS A 83 9.73 6.62 -0.35
N LEU A 84 10.22 5.47 0.11
CA LEU A 84 11.66 5.26 0.32
C LEU A 84 12.46 5.35 -0.98
N ILE A 85 12.00 4.71 -2.06
CA ILE A 85 12.65 4.75 -3.37
C ILE A 85 12.72 6.20 -3.90
N ASN A 86 11.66 6.98 -3.67
CA ASN A 86 11.56 8.36 -4.14
C ASN A 86 12.06 9.40 -3.12
N TYR A 87 12.71 8.96 -2.03
CA TYR A 87 13.21 9.84 -0.98
C TYR A 87 14.44 10.62 -1.46
N GLN A 88 14.22 11.80 -2.07
CA GLN A 88 15.28 12.65 -2.64
C GLN A 88 15.40 14.00 -1.92
N ASP A 89 14.32 14.78 -1.84
CA ASP A 89 14.39 16.18 -1.38
C ASP A 89 14.83 16.35 0.07
N ASP A 90 14.18 15.66 1.01
CA ASP A 90 14.53 15.75 2.44
C ASP A 90 15.92 15.17 2.74
N ALA A 91 16.36 14.15 1.99
CA ALA A 91 17.70 13.56 2.12
C ALA A 91 18.79 14.55 1.70
N GLU A 92 18.57 15.24 0.57
CA GLU A 92 19.48 16.27 0.08
C GLU A 92 19.49 17.49 1.00
N LEU A 93 18.31 17.92 1.48
CA LEU A 93 18.18 19.03 2.42
C LEU A 93 18.93 18.72 3.72
N ALA A 94 18.77 17.51 4.28
CA ALA A 94 19.50 17.08 5.46
C ALA A 94 21.01 17.06 5.24
N THR A 95 21.46 16.56 4.08
CA THR A 95 22.89 16.52 3.72
C THR A 95 23.52 17.92 3.67
N ARG A 96 22.75 18.94 3.28
CA ARG A 96 23.21 20.34 3.25
C ARG A 96 23.07 21.05 4.59
N ALA A 97 21.97 20.80 5.32
CA ALA A 97 21.65 21.50 6.56
C ALA A 97 22.47 20.98 7.76
N VAL A 98 22.74 19.67 7.84
CA VAL A 98 23.46 19.07 8.98
C VAL A 98 24.87 19.63 9.19
N PRO A 99 25.71 19.83 8.16
CA PRO A 99 27.02 20.45 8.32
C PRO A 99 26.95 21.89 8.84
N GLU A 100 26.03 22.70 8.31
CA GLU A 100 25.85 24.09 8.73
C GLU A 100 25.34 24.19 10.17
N LEU A 101 24.39 23.32 10.56
CA LEU A 101 23.92 23.23 11.94
C LEU A 101 25.04 22.77 12.89
N THR A 102 25.88 21.83 12.46
CA THR A 102 27.04 21.36 13.23
C THR A 102 28.06 22.47 13.43
N LYS A 103 28.31 23.28 12.40
CA LYS A 103 29.17 24.46 12.49
C LYS A 103 28.62 25.50 13.47
N LEU A 104 27.32 25.79 13.37
CA LEU A 104 26.65 26.74 14.26
C LEU A 104 26.67 26.29 15.72
N LEU A 105 26.53 24.99 16.00
CA LEU A 105 26.67 24.43 17.34
C LEU A 105 28.11 24.48 17.87
N ALA A 106 29.11 24.33 17.00
CA ALA A 106 30.52 24.43 17.37
C ALA A 106 30.97 25.88 17.62
N ASP A 107 30.29 26.85 17.01
CA ASP A 107 30.62 28.28 17.09
C ASP A 107 30.12 28.94 18.40
N ASP A 108 29.38 28.22 19.26
CA ASP A 108 28.86 28.74 20.54
C ASP A 108 29.36 27.94 21.76
N ASP A 109 30.61 28.23 22.16
CA ASP A 109 31.01 28.17 23.57
C ASP A 109 31.91 29.38 23.92
N ALA A 110 31.59 30.55 23.32
CA ALA A 110 32.16 31.84 23.66
C ALA A 110 31.15 32.70 24.42
N VAL A 111 30.36 32.09 25.32
CA VAL A 111 29.62 32.83 26.34
C VAL A 111 30.61 33.30 27.41
N THR A 112 31.33 34.38 27.07
CA THR A 112 31.92 35.37 27.98
C THR A 112 32.70 34.83 29.18
N ASN A 113 34.00 34.56 29.02
CA ASN A 113 34.98 34.84 30.08
C ASN A 113 35.28 36.34 30.03
N LEU A 114 34.54 37.14 30.82
CA LEU A 114 34.82 38.55 31.12
C LEU A 114 34.53 38.81 32.60
#